data_AF-A0A9W4B9W0-F1
#
_entry.id   AF-A0A9W4B9W0-F1
#
_cell.length_a   1.000
_cell.length_b   1.000
_cell.length_c   1.000
_cell.angle_alpha   90.00
_cell.angle_beta   90.00
_cell.angle_gamma   90.00
#
_symmetry.space_group_name_H-M   'P 1'
#
loop_
_entity.id
_entity.type
_entity.pdbx_description
1 polymer ?
#
loop_
_entity_poly.entity_id
_entity_poly.type
_entity_poly.pdbx_seq_one_letter_code
_entity_poly.pdbx_strand_id
1 'polypeptide(L)'
;MTAPRISKVEARKRAHEATRRANEARAARDKANIDDAADFLVAVGKIAEVESWKKERLAQLRAQVDAEAAKRVAVHRAKAGAAIARMQGRGETLTTIAARTDVGIGVVRTMARHARNPRTLGRGRFACTRRGWCGWRAVEGCWPLLRRAAGRCRLGVNGAGVAPW
;
A
#
# COMPACT_ATOMS: atom_id res chain seq x y z
N MET A 1 -33.23 41.56 68.57
CA MET A 1 -32.93 41.47 67.13
C MET A 1 -33.54 40.18 66.59
N THR A 2 -34.68 40.26 65.91
CA THR A 2 -35.46 39.09 65.47
C THR A 2 -35.16 38.80 64.01
N ALA A 3 -34.62 37.63 63.70
CA ALA A 3 -34.36 37.22 62.32
C ALA A 3 -35.67 37.17 61.51
N PRO A 4 -35.70 37.67 60.26
CA PRO A 4 -36.92 37.66 59.47
C PRO A 4 -37.28 36.20 59.12
N ARG A 5 -38.47 35.74 59.54
CA ARG A 5 -39.02 34.45 59.10
C ARG A 5 -39.39 34.54 57.63
N ILE A 6 -38.47 34.12 56.76
CA ILE A 6 -38.72 33.99 55.32
C ILE A 6 -39.91 33.03 55.14
N SER A 7 -40.94 33.46 54.43
CA SER A 7 -42.13 32.63 54.23
C SER A 7 -41.77 31.38 53.41
N LYS A 8 -42.47 30.26 53.64
CA LYS A 8 -42.28 29.00 52.90
C LYS A 8 -42.34 29.20 51.37
N VAL A 9 -43.17 30.15 50.93
CA VAL A 9 -43.33 30.53 49.52
C VAL A 9 -42.09 31.25 48.98
N GLU A 10 -41.49 32.16 49.74
CA GLU A 10 -40.24 32.83 49.35
C GLU A 10 -39.05 31.87 49.36
N ALA A 11 -38.98 30.97 50.33
CA ALA A 11 -37.96 29.92 50.37
C ALA A 11 -38.04 29.01 49.12
N ARG A 12 -39.25 28.64 48.71
CA ARG A 12 -39.49 27.85 47.49
C ARG A 12 -39.14 28.62 46.21
N LYS A 13 -39.47 29.91 46.13
CA LYS A 13 -39.10 30.78 45.00
C LYS A 13 -37.58 30.91 44.86
N ARG A 14 -36.85 31.12 45.96
CA ARG A 14 -35.39 31.19 45.97
C ARG A 14 -34.75 29.86 45.58
N ALA A 15 -35.29 28.74 46.04
CA ALA A 15 -34.83 27.41 45.64
C ALA A 15 -35.01 27.18 44.13
N HIS A 16 -36.19 27.53 43.57
CA HIS A 16 -36.44 27.40 42.14
C HIS A 16 -35.56 28.33 41.29
N GLU A 17 -35.34 29.56 41.74
CA GLU A 17 -34.47 30.50 41.02
C GLU A 17 -33.00 30.06 41.05
N ALA A 18 -32.53 29.51 42.18
CA ALA A 18 -31.20 28.91 42.27
C ALA A 18 -31.06 27.71 41.32
N THR A 19 -32.07 26.83 41.25
CA THR A 19 -32.06 25.71 40.28
C THR A 19 -32.13 26.19 38.84
N ARG A 20 -32.89 27.25 38.56
CA ARG A 20 -33.01 27.81 37.21
C ARG A 20 -31.67 28.37 36.74
N ARG A 21 -30.99 29.17 37.56
CA ARG A 21 -29.65 29.69 37.25
C ARG A 21 -28.61 28.58 37.07
N ALA A 22 -28.67 27.52 37.90
CA ALA A 22 -27.80 26.37 37.76
C ALA A 22 -28.06 25.58 36.46
N ASN A 23 -29.32 25.48 36.04
CA ASN A 23 -29.71 24.82 34.79
C ASN A 23 -29.34 25.65 33.57
N GLU A 24 -29.53 26.97 33.59
CA GLU A 24 -29.10 27.89 32.52
C GLU A 24 -27.58 27.82 32.32
N ALA A 25 -26.81 27.80 33.41
CA ALA A 25 -25.36 27.66 33.34
C ALA A 25 -24.90 26.27 32.83
N ARG A 26 -25.68 25.20 33.04
CA ARG A 26 -25.42 23.88 32.45
C ARG A 26 -25.76 23.89 30.95
N ALA A 27 -26.93 24.38 30.58
CA ALA A 27 -27.36 24.46 29.19
C ALA A 27 -26.41 25.29 28.32
N ALA A 28 -25.88 26.41 28.84
CA ALA A 28 -24.90 27.21 28.13
C ALA A 28 -23.57 26.45 27.88
N ARG A 29 -23.11 25.68 28.87
CA ARG A 29 -21.91 24.84 28.74
C ARG A 29 -22.14 23.68 27.80
N ASP A 30 -23.28 23.02 27.90
CA ASP A 30 -23.61 21.88 27.03
C ASP A 30 -23.71 22.32 25.57
N LYS A 31 -24.28 23.50 25.31
CA LYS A 31 -24.30 24.09 23.96
C LYS A 31 -22.88 24.35 23.44
N ALA A 32 -22.04 25.03 24.22
CA ALA A 32 -20.65 25.29 23.83
C ALA A 32 -19.85 23.99 23.60
N ASN A 33 -20.04 22.99 24.46
CA ASN A 33 -19.40 21.68 24.31
C ASN A 33 -19.85 20.95 23.04
N ILE A 34 -21.12 21.09 22.63
CA ILE A 34 -21.63 20.50 21.39
C ILE A 34 -21.00 21.18 20.18
N ASP A 35 -20.92 22.52 20.20
CA ASP A 35 -20.31 23.31 19.13
C ASP A 35 -18.81 22.95 19.00
N ASP A 36 -18.08 22.91 20.11
CA ASP A 36 -16.66 22.53 20.14
C ASP A 36 -16.44 21.06 19.71
N ALA A 37 -17.35 20.16 20.07
CA ALA A 37 -17.29 18.76 19.64
C ALA A 37 -17.50 18.62 18.13
N ALA A 38 -18.39 19.42 17.54
CA ALA A 38 -18.59 19.44 16.10
C ALA A 38 -17.33 19.93 15.38
N ASP A 39 -16.73 21.01 15.86
CA ASP A 39 -15.48 21.55 15.30
C ASP A 39 -14.32 20.56 15.41
N PHE A 40 -14.21 19.86 16.54
CA PHE A 40 -13.22 18.80 16.73
C PHE A 40 -13.39 17.67 15.71
N LEU A 41 -14.61 17.18 15.50
CA LEU A 41 -14.87 16.10 14.55
C LEU A 41 -14.54 16.52 13.11
N VAL A 42 -14.86 17.76 12.73
CA VAL A 42 -14.49 18.31 11.42
C VAL A 42 -12.96 18.40 11.28
N ALA A 43 -12.26 18.84 12.32
CA ALA A 43 -10.80 18.93 12.31
C ALA A 43 -10.14 17.55 12.16
N VAL A 44 -10.62 16.55 12.90
CA VAL A 44 -10.14 15.16 12.78
C VAL A 44 -10.40 14.59 11.38
N GLY A 45 -11.59 14.86 10.81
CA GLY A 45 -11.90 14.45 9.43
C GLY A 45 -10.92 15.01 8.41
N LYS A 46 -10.63 16.32 8.49
CA LYS A 46 -9.64 16.99 7.62
C LYS A 46 -8.23 16.42 7.78
N ILE A 47 -7.82 16.06 8.99
CA ILE A 47 -6.52 15.41 9.22
C ILE A 47 -6.47 14.05 8.51
N ALA A 48 -7.52 13.25 8.63
CA ALA A 48 -7.59 11.95 7.95
C ALA A 48 -7.56 12.08 6.42
N GLU A 49 -8.21 13.12 5.86
CA GLU A 49 -8.14 13.46 4.43
C GLU A 49 -6.73 13.86 3.99
N VAL A 50 -6.00 14.65 4.80
CA VAL A 50 -4.60 15.00 4.48
C VAL A 50 -3.71 13.76 4.53
N GLU A 51 -3.95 12.85 5.47
CA GLU A 51 -3.21 11.59 5.54
C GLU A 51 -3.47 10.68 4.34
N SER A 52 -4.72 10.56 3.88
CA SER A 52 -5.05 9.77 2.68
C SER A 52 -4.41 10.39 1.45
N TRP A 53 -4.52 11.70 1.28
CA TRP A 53 -3.86 12.45 0.20
C TRP A 53 -2.34 12.23 0.19
N LYS A 54 -1.68 12.31 1.35
CA LYS A 54 -0.24 12.06 1.47
C LYS A 54 0.13 10.64 1.02
N LYS A 55 -0.64 9.64 1.43
CA LYS A 55 -0.39 8.23 1.06
C LYS A 55 -0.52 8.03 -0.45
N GLU A 56 -1.58 8.56 -1.05
CA GLU A 56 -1.81 8.50 -2.50
C GLU A 56 -0.69 9.21 -3.27
N ARG A 57 -0.28 10.40 -2.81
CA ARG A 57 0.77 11.16 -3.47
C ARG A 57 2.12 10.44 -3.45
N LEU A 58 2.47 9.84 -2.31
CA LEU A 58 3.69 9.02 -2.20
C LEU A 58 3.63 7.77 -3.07
N ALA A 59 2.47 7.11 -3.17
CA ALA A 59 2.31 5.95 -4.05
C ALA A 59 2.50 6.34 -5.53
N GLN A 60 1.92 7.46 -5.96
CA GLN A 60 2.11 7.99 -7.32
C GLN A 60 3.58 8.32 -7.60
N LEU A 61 4.26 9.02 -6.68
CA LEU A 61 5.67 9.38 -6.85
C LEU A 61 6.57 8.14 -6.89
N ARG A 62 6.32 7.15 -6.02
CA ARG A 62 7.04 5.88 -6.04
C ARG A 62 6.89 5.18 -7.39
N ALA A 63 5.66 5.06 -7.90
CA ALA A 63 5.42 4.45 -9.19
C ALA A 63 6.14 5.18 -10.35
N GLN A 64 6.19 6.52 -10.31
CA GLN A 64 6.91 7.31 -11.31
C GLN A 64 8.42 7.09 -11.23
N VAL A 65 8.99 7.15 -10.02
CA VAL A 65 10.43 6.95 -9.79
C VAL A 65 10.83 5.52 -10.15
N ASP A 66 10.04 4.52 -9.78
CA ASP A 66 10.30 3.12 -10.10
C ASP A 66 10.27 2.88 -11.61
N ALA A 67 9.32 3.50 -12.33
CA ALA A 67 9.26 3.44 -13.78
C ALA A 67 10.47 4.13 -14.44
N GLU A 68 10.91 5.27 -13.92
CA GLU A 68 12.09 5.96 -14.42
C GLU A 68 13.39 5.19 -14.11
N ALA A 69 13.51 4.66 -12.90
CA ALA A 69 14.63 3.82 -12.50
C ALA A 69 14.72 2.57 -13.37
N ALA A 70 13.59 1.91 -13.65
CA ALA A 70 13.53 0.76 -14.56
C ALA A 70 14.01 1.12 -15.98
N LYS A 71 13.63 2.29 -16.51
CA LYS A 71 14.12 2.79 -17.82
C LYS A 71 15.63 3.00 -17.80
N ARG A 72 16.15 3.70 -16.79
CA ARG A 72 17.59 3.97 -16.65
C ARG A 72 18.38 2.66 -16.55
N VAL A 73 17.93 1.74 -15.69
CA VAL A 73 18.54 0.42 -15.52
C VAL A 73 18.50 -0.38 -16.82
N ALA A 74 17.38 -0.36 -17.57
CA ALA A 74 17.28 -1.04 -18.86
C ALA A 74 18.31 -0.51 -19.88
N VAL A 75 18.53 0.81 -19.93
CA VAL A 75 19.56 1.42 -20.78
C VAL A 75 20.96 0.93 -20.41
N HIS A 76 21.29 0.88 -19.12
CA HIS A 76 22.59 0.37 -18.66
C HIS A 76 22.77 -1.12 -18.95
N ARG A 77 21.71 -1.94 -18.77
CA ARG A 77 21.72 -3.37 -19.11
C ARG A 77 21.95 -3.60 -20.61
N ALA A 78 21.33 -2.80 -21.47
CA ALA A 78 21.54 -2.86 -22.92
C ALA A 78 22.98 -2.47 -23.31
N LYS A 79 23.52 -1.40 -22.70
CA LYS A 79 24.92 -0.98 -22.91
C LYS A 79 25.91 -2.07 -22.46
N ALA A 80 25.68 -2.69 -21.31
CA ALA A 80 26.49 -3.80 -20.79
C ALA A 80 26.42 -5.02 -21.71
N GLY A 81 25.23 -5.39 -22.17
CA GLY A 81 25.06 -6.46 -23.15
C GLY A 81 25.81 -6.19 -24.45
N ALA A 82 25.68 -4.98 -25.01
CA ALA A 82 26.40 -4.59 -26.22
C ALA A 82 27.93 -4.64 -26.04
N ALA A 83 28.44 -4.29 -24.85
CA ALA A 83 29.86 -4.42 -24.54
C ALA A 83 30.32 -5.89 -24.53
N ILE A 84 29.54 -6.78 -23.90
CA ILE A 84 29.82 -8.23 -23.88
C ILE A 84 29.79 -8.80 -25.31
N ALA A 85 28.81 -8.41 -26.14
CA ALA A 85 28.75 -8.87 -27.53
C ALA A 85 29.98 -8.41 -28.35
N ARG A 86 30.49 -7.19 -28.11
CA ARG A 86 31.74 -6.73 -28.73
C ARG A 86 32.96 -7.54 -28.26
N MET A 87 33.00 -7.96 -27.01
CA MET A 87 34.06 -8.84 -26.49
C MET A 87 33.99 -10.24 -27.08
N GLN A 88 32.77 -10.80 -27.20
CA GLN A 88 32.55 -12.09 -27.85
C GLN A 88 32.90 -12.07 -29.34
N GLY A 89 32.60 -10.97 -30.05
CA GLY A 89 33.01 -10.78 -31.45
C GLY A 89 34.54 -10.74 -31.64
N ARG A 90 35.30 -10.47 -30.58
CA ARG A 90 36.77 -10.56 -30.55
C ARG A 90 37.29 -11.94 -30.14
N GLY A 91 36.40 -12.92 -29.94
CA GLY A 91 36.76 -14.29 -29.56
C GLY A 91 36.87 -14.55 -28.06
N GLU A 92 36.53 -13.59 -27.20
CA GLU A 92 36.56 -13.82 -25.75
C GLU A 92 35.35 -14.67 -25.28
N THR A 93 35.61 -15.68 -24.45
CA THR A 93 34.56 -16.53 -23.86
C THR A 93 33.94 -15.88 -22.62
N LEU A 94 32.67 -16.19 -22.30
CA LEU A 94 31.97 -15.60 -21.15
C LEU A 94 32.67 -15.84 -19.80
N THR A 95 33.40 -16.95 -19.67
CA THR A 95 34.24 -17.28 -18.50
C THR A 95 35.45 -16.35 -18.41
N THR A 96 36.13 -16.10 -19.53
CA THR A 96 37.26 -15.16 -19.59
C THR A 96 36.82 -13.72 -19.31
N ILE A 97 35.64 -13.32 -19.81
CA ILE A 97 35.05 -11.99 -19.56
C ILE A 97 34.73 -11.82 -18.06
N ALA A 98 34.16 -12.85 -17.42
CA ALA A 98 33.87 -12.87 -15.99
C ALA A 98 35.15 -12.73 -15.15
N ALA A 99 36.19 -13.51 -15.48
CA ALA A 99 37.48 -13.44 -14.81
C ALA A 99 38.16 -12.06 -14.98
N ARG A 100 37.99 -11.40 -16.13
CA ARG A 100 38.58 -10.09 -16.41
C ARG A 100 37.88 -8.92 -15.72
N THR A 101 36.59 -9.06 -15.43
CA THR A 101 35.76 -7.99 -14.85
C THR A 101 35.48 -8.19 -13.36
N ASP A 102 35.91 -9.31 -12.78
CA ASP A 102 35.58 -9.75 -11.42
C ASP A 102 34.06 -9.80 -11.15
N VAL A 103 33.28 -10.01 -12.22
CA VAL A 103 31.83 -10.13 -12.15
C VAL A 103 31.45 -11.60 -12.30
N GLY A 104 30.63 -12.10 -11.38
CA GLY A 104 30.17 -13.49 -11.41
C GLY A 104 29.54 -13.88 -12.76
N ILE A 105 29.86 -15.08 -13.24
CA ILE A 105 29.45 -15.55 -14.58
C ILE A 105 27.94 -15.50 -14.83
N GLY A 106 27.13 -15.64 -13.78
CA GLY A 106 25.67 -15.52 -13.85
C GLY A 106 25.20 -14.11 -14.24
N VAL A 107 25.87 -13.07 -13.74
CA VAL A 107 25.57 -11.68 -14.08
C VAL A 107 25.99 -11.39 -15.52
N VAL A 108 27.18 -11.83 -15.94
CA VAL A 108 27.64 -11.69 -17.34
C VAL A 108 26.68 -12.37 -18.30
N ARG A 109 26.24 -13.60 -18.00
CA ARG A 109 25.23 -14.32 -18.79
C ARG A 109 23.89 -13.57 -18.85
N THR A 110 23.48 -12.96 -17.75
CA THR A 110 22.22 -12.18 -17.68
C THR A 110 22.32 -10.92 -18.53
N MET A 111 23.44 -10.20 -18.47
CA MET A 111 23.68 -9.01 -19.29
C MET A 111 23.86 -9.35 -20.78
N ALA A 112 24.49 -10.48 -21.11
CA ALA A 112 24.61 -10.97 -22.48
C ALA A 112 23.24 -11.24 -23.14
N ARG A 113 22.21 -11.64 -22.37
CA ARG A 113 20.84 -11.80 -22.89
C ARG A 113 20.25 -10.48 -23.39
N HIS A 114 20.63 -9.36 -22.78
CA HIS A 114 20.21 -8.02 -23.20
C HIS A 114 20.96 -7.50 -24.43
N ALA A 115 22.06 -8.14 -24.83
CA ALA A 115 22.81 -7.80 -26.03
C ALA A 115 22.10 -8.19 -27.33
N ARG A 116 21.32 -9.28 -27.31
CA ARG A 116 20.74 -9.90 -28.51
C ARG A 116 19.42 -9.29 -28.94
N ASN A 117 19.10 -8.09 -28.46
CA ASN A 117 17.86 -7.41 -28.80
C ASN A 117 18.11 -6.01 -29.38
N PRO A 118 18.41 -5.91 -30.68
CA PRO A 118 18.39 -4.64 -31.38
C PRO A 118 16.97 -4.15 -31.74
N ARG A 119 15.86 -4.80 -31.30
CA ARG A 119 14.55 -4.61 -31.95
C ARG A 119 13.25 -4.71 -31.14
N THR A 120 13.20 -4.72 -29.81
CA THR A 120 11.87 -4.59 -29.12
C THR A 120 11.39 -3.14 -29.01
N LEU A 121 11.35 -2.45 -30.15
CA LEU A 121 10.31 -1.51 -30.51
C LEU A 121 9.56 -2.15 -31.68
N GLY A 122 8.38 -2.72 -31.43
CA GLY A 122 7.47 -3.21 -32.48
C GLY A 122 7.26 -4.73 -32.51
N ARG A 123 5.99 -5.11 -32.33
CA ARG A 123 5.38 -6.43 -32.59
C ARG A 123 5.76 -7.56 -31.62
N GLY A 124 4.99 -7.60 -30.53
CA GLY A 124 4.72 -8.85 -29.85
C GLY A 124 4.17 -9.88 -30.83
N ARG A 125 4.91 -10.98 -30.97
CA ARG A 125 4.35 -12.27 -31.36
C ARG A 125 5.09 -13.32 -30.54
N PHE A 126 4.62 -13.54 -29.31
CA PHE A 126 4.96 -14.73 -28.56
C PHE A 126 4.22 -15.89 -29.25
N ALA A 127 4.91 -16.59 -30.15
CA ALA A 127 4.48 -17.90 -30.59
C ALA A 127 4.80 -18.88 -29.45
N CYS A 128 3.78 -19.17 -28.64
CA CYS A 128 3.85 -20.20 -27.62
C CYS A 128 3.83 -21.57 -28.33
N THR A 129 5.00 -22.17 -28.55
CA THR A 129 5.04 -23.57 -28.98
C THR A 129 4.75 -24.47 -27.79
N ARG A 130 3.76 -25.32 -28.02
CA ARG A 130 3.13 -26.34 -27.18
C ARG A 130 4.14 -27.38 -26.68
N ARG A 131 4.94 -27.09 -25.66
CA ARG A 131 5.52 -28.06 -24.70
C ARG A 131 6.39 -27.35 -23.65
N GLY A 132 5.96 -27.45 -22.40
CA GLY A 132 6.86 -27.72 -21.27
C GLY A 132 7.63 -26.55 -20.66
N TRP A 133 7.03 -25.98 -19.61
CA TRP A 133 7.71 -25.53 -18.38
C TRP A 133 8.52 -24.23 -18.42
N CYS A 134 8.08 -23.25 -17.63
CA CYS A 134 8.94 -22.27 -16.98
C CYS A 134 8.39 -21.99 -15.57
N GLY A 135 8.74 -22.86 -14.62
CA GLY A 135 8.64 -22.55 -13.20
C GLY A 135 9.67 -21.48 -12.85
N TRP A 136 9.19 -20.32 -12.42
CA TRP A 136 10.02 -19.36 -11.69
C TRP A 136 10.30 -19.96 -10.32
N ARG A 137 11.51 -20.51 -10.17
CA ARG A 137 12.05 -20.97 -8.91
C ARG A 137 12.25 -19.73 -8.03
N ALA A 138 11.43 -19.64 -6.99
CA ALA A 138 11.59 -18.73 -5.88
C ALA A 138 13.00 -18.90 -5.29
N VAL A 139 13.73 -17.79 -5.16
CA VAL A 139 14.86 -17.69 -4.24
C VAL A 139 14.26 -17.30 -2.89
N GLU A 140 14.21 -18.27 -2.00
CA GLU A 140 13.88 -18.09 -0.58
C GLU A 140 15.09 -17.52 0.18
N GLY A 141 14.81 -16.64 1.15
CA GLY A 141 15.72 -16.37 2.26
C GLY A 141 15.80 -14.92 2.74
N CYS A 142 14.78 -14.41 3.44
CA CYS A 142 14.92 -13.87 4.82
C CYS A 142 13.56 -13.39 5.40
N TRP A 143 12.79 -14.35 5.91
CA TRP A 143 11.99 -14.34 7.16
C TRP A 143 10.87 -13.30 7.43
N PRO A 144 10.04 -13.50 8.49
CA PRO A 144 8.60 -13.74 8.43
C PRO A 144 7.78 -12.51 8.83
N LEU A 145 6.48 -12.53 8.55
CA LEU A 145 5.43 -12.26 9.53
C LEU A 145 4.07 -12.58 8.90
N LEU A 146 3.25 -13.30 9.66
CA LEU A 146 1.81 -13.55 9.46
C LEU A 146 1.39 -14.64 8.47
N ARG A 147 1.42 -15.88 9.00
CA ARG A 147 0.38 -16.88 8.77
C ARG A 147 -1.01 -16.34 9.18
N ARG A 148 -1.94 -16.27 8.24
CA ARG A 148 -3.43 -16.41 8.32
C ARG A 148 -3.94 -15.85 6.99
N ALA A 149 -4.52 -16.60 6.06
CA ALA A 149 -5.67 -17.48 6.21
C ALA A 149 -5.66 -18.56 5.13
N ALA A 150 -5.78 -19.83 5.56
CA ALA A 150 -6.12 -20.93 4.68
C ALA A 150 -7.64 -20.92 4.45
N GLY A 151 -8.07 -20.40 3.30
CA GLY A 151 -9.43 -20.53 2.78
C GLY A 151 -9.46 -21.60 1.69
N ARG A 152 -9.91 -22.79 2.09
CA ARG A 152 -9.98 -24.06 1.35
C ARG A 152 -10.83 -23.94 0.06
N CYS A 153 -10.24 -24.21 -1.10
CA CYS A 153 -10.96 -24.46 -2.35
C CYS A 153 -11.84 -25.72 -2.19
N ARG A 154 -13.16 -25.58 -2.34
CA ARG A 154 -14.10 -26.68 -2.46
C ARG A 154 -14.39 -26.93 -3.93
N LEU A 155 -13.96 -28.09 -4.42
CA LEU A 155 -14.25 -28.62 -5.75
C LEU A 155 -15.77 -28.78 -5.90
N GLY A 156 -16.33 -28.15 -6.93
CA GLY A 156 -17.68 -28.41 -7.39
C GLY A 156 -17.69 -29.62 -8.31
N VAL A 157 -18.51 -30.62 -7.97
CA VAL A 157 -18.88 -31.71 -8.87
C VAL A 157 -20.34 -32.07 -8.65
N ASN A 158 -21.12 -31.80 -9.70
CA ASN A 158 -22.34 -32.47 -10.17
C ASN A 158 -23.49 -32.72 -9.18
N GLY A 159 -24.53 -31.89 -9.34
CA GLY A 159 -25.88 -32.20 -8.88
C GLY A 159 -26.53 -33.25 -9.77
N ALA A 160 -26.89 -34.38 -9.15
CA ALA A 160 -27.93 -35.29 -9.62
C ALA A 160 -28.80 -35.60 -8.40
N GLY A 161 -29.78 -34.73 -8.14
CA GLY A 161 -30.78 -34.91 -7.10
C GLY A 161 -31.92 -35.75 -7.63
N VAL A 162 -31.91 -37.03 -7.25
CA VAL A 162 -33.02 -37.98 -7.43
C VAL A 162 -33.84 -37.92 -6.13
N ALA A 163 -35.09 -37.48 -6.20
CA ALA A 163 -36.12 -37.82 -5.20
C ALA A 163 -36.63 -39.24 -5.53
N PRO A 164 -37.04 -40.10 -4.57
CA PRO A 164 -38.32 -39.91 -3.88
C PRO A 164 -38.45 -40.52 -2.46
N TRP A 165 -39.67 -40.38 -1.91
CA TRP A 165 -40.32 -40.95 -0.71
C TRP A 165 -40.22 -40.14 0.59
#